data_AF-A0A183UCZ5-F1
#
_entry.id   AF-A0A183UCZ5-F1
#
_cell.length_a   1.000
_cell.length_b   1.000
_cell.length_c   1.000
_cell.angle_alpha   90.00
_cell.angle_beta   90.00
_cell.angle_gamma   90.00
#
_symmetry.space_group_name_H-M   'P 1'
#
loop_
_entity.id
_entity.type
_entity.pdbx_description
1 polymer ?
#
loop_
_entity_poly.entity_id
_entity_poly.type
_entity_poly.pdbx_seq_one_letter_code
_entity_poly.pdbx_strand_id
1 'polypeptide(L)'
;MPREFDIHMFLYCSLDIVDEKVDGSNRSQELYLGPLISDQKFKSFGYVTNTNVKMVLIAEVGNSTLKDQDVRSIFKRLHNAYYSALSNPFYVPGQMMKSRFV
;
A
#
# COMPACT_ATOMS: atom_id res chain seq x y z
N MET A 1 -13.73 -2.46 -16.93
CA MET A 1 -12.64 -2.38 -17.93
C MET A 1 -11.63 -3.49 -17.62
N PRO A 2 -11.11 -4.25 -18.59
CA PRO A 2 -10.27 -5.43 -18.35
C PRO A 2 -9.08 -5.19 -17.38
N ARG A 3 -8.49 -4.00 -17.45
CA ARG A 3 -7.35 -3.58 -16.61
C ARG A 3 -7.65 -3.52 -15.11
N GLU A 4 -8.88 -3.17 -14.74
CA GLU A 4 -9.24 -3.04 -13.32
C GLU A 4 -9.25 -4.40 -12.63
N PHE A 5 -9.79 -5.42 -13.30
CA PHE A 5 -9.80 -6.79 -12.77
C PHE A 5 -8.39 -7.33 -12.55
N ASP A 6 -7.48 -7.12 -13.52
CA ASP A 6 -6.08 -7.53 -13.42
C ASP A 6 -5.39 -6.89 -12.20
N ILE A 7 -5.64 -5.60 -11.95
CA ILE A 7 -5.07 -4.88 -10.80
C ILE A 7 -5.64 -5.40 -9.49
N HIS A 8 -6.96 -5.64 -9.40
CA HIS A 8 -7.57 -6.21 -8.19
C HIS A 8 -7.04 -7.61 -7.90
N MET A 9 -6.93 -8.47 -8.90
CA MET A 9 -6.34 -9.81 -8.74
C MET A 9 -4.90 -9.72 -8.22
N PHE A 10 -4.09 -8.86 -8.83
CA PHE A 10 -2.70 -8.65 -8.41
C PHE A 10 -2.59 -8.06 -6.99
N LEU A 11 -3.53 -7.17 -6.61
CA LEU A 11 -3.64 -6.64 -5.25
C LEU A 11 -3.92 -7.76 -4.24
N TYR A 12 -4.90 -8.63 -4.50
CA TYR A 12 -5.23 -9.74 -3.61
C TYR A 12 -4.04 -10.68 -3.42
N CYS A 13 -3.34 -11.06 -4.49
CA CYS A 13 -2.12 -11.86 -4.37
C CYS A 13 -1.01 -11.14 -3.58
N SER A 14 -0.93 -9.81 -3.69
CA SER A 14 0.04 -9.03 -2.93
C SER A 14 -0.27 -9.02 -1.42
N LEU A 15 -1.56 -9.07 -1.04
CA LEU A 15 -1.99 -9.09 0.35
C LEU A 15 -1.60 -10.38 1.07
N ASP A 16 -1.63 -11.52 0.39
CA ASP A 16 -1.17 -12.80 0.97
C ASP A 16 0.30 -12.69 1.42
N ILE A 17 1.15 -12.07 0.61
CA ILE A 17 2.57 -11.82 0.94
C ILE A 17 2.74 -10.81 2.07
N VAL A 18 1.85 -9.81 2.17
CA VAL A 18 1.85 -8.88 3.31
C VAL A 18 1.61 -9.65 4.60
N ASP A 19 0.66 -10.58 4.59
CA ASP A 19 0.26 -11.32 5.78
C ASP A 19 1.37 -12.28 6.23
N GLU A 20 2.00 -12.99 5.30
CA GLU A 20 3.18 -13.81 5.59
C GLU A 20 4.33 -13.00 6.23
N LYS A 21 4.58 -11.77 5.75
CA LYS A 21 5.64 -10.90 6.30
C LYS A 21 5.29 -10.28 7.64
N VAL A 22 4.01 -10.02 7.91
CA VAL A 22 3.55 -9.41 9.17
C VAL A 22 3.44 -10.46 10.29
N ASP A 23 2.97 -11.66 9.95
CA ASP A 23 2.76 -12.76 10.90
C ASP A 23 4.03 -13.61 11.12
N GLY A 24 5.04 -13.44 10.27
CA GLY A 24 6.35 -14.06 10.43
C GLY A 24 7.06 -13.65 11.73
N SER A 25 7.80 -14.59 12.32
CA SER A 25 8.53 -14.44 13.60
C SER A 25 9.60 -13.32 13.62
N ASN A 26 9.94 -12.76 12.46
CA ASN A 26 10.83 -11.62 12.30
C ASN A 26 10.03 -10.37 11.89
N ARG A 27 9.08 -9.94 12.74
CA ARG A 27 8.42 -8.65 12.55
C ARG A 27 9.47 -7.55 12.64
N SER A 28 10.02 -7.17 11.48
CA SER A 28 10.85 -5.98 11.36
C SER A 28 10.05 -4.81 11.94
N GLN A 29 10.66 -4.02 12.83
CA GLN A 29 10.02 -2.80 13.33
C GLN A 29 9.81 -1.75 12.22
N GLU A 30 10.31 -2.03 11.02
CA GLU A 30 10.15 -1.18 9.87
C GLU A 30 8.74 -1.29 9.25
N LEU A 31 8.10 -0.13 9.09
CA LEU A 31 6.75 -0.03 8.52
C LEU A 31 6.70 -0.35 7.02
N TYR A 32 7.82 -0.21 6.31
CA TYR A 32 7.92 -0.49 4.88
C TYR A 32 8.41 -1.92 4.64
N LEU A 33 7.60 -2.73 3.96
CA LEU A 33 7.85 -4.14 3.70
C LEU A 33 8.71 -4.39 2.46
N GLY A 34 9.03 -3.34 1.71
CA GLY A 34 9.74 -3.48 0.44
C GLY A 34 8.82 -3.92 -0.71
N PRO A 35 9.44 -4.39 -1.81
CA PRO A 35 8.73 -5.11 -2.86
C PRO A 35 8.03 -6.35 -2.31
N LEU A 36 6.82 -6.63 -2.81
CA LEU A 36 6.03 -7.81 -2.45
C LEU A 36 6.08 -8.84 -3.57
N ILE A 37 5.36 -8.59 -4.66
CA ILE A 37 5.36 -9.43 -5.87
C ILE A 37 5.61 -8.57 -7.11
N SER A 38 6.14 -9.18 -8.16
CA SER A 38 6.33 -8.54 -9.46
C SER A 38 6.04 -9.54 -10.55
N ASP A 39 5.31 -9.10 -11.58
CA ASP A 39 5.15 -9.83 -12.83
C ASP A 39 5.66 -8.99 -14.00
N GLN A 40 5.28 -9.34 -15.23
CA GLN A 40 5.72 -8.63 -16.44
C GLN A 40 5.03 -7.26 -16.63
N LYS A 41 3.90 -7.03 -15.96
CA LYS A 41 3.06 -5.83 -16.10
C LYS A 41 3.18 -4.93 -14.88
N PHE A 42 3.15 -5.51 -13.67
CA PHE A 42 3.01 -4.82 -12.41
C PHE A 42 4.09 -5.21 -11.39
N LYS A 43 4.38 -4.27 -10.51
CA LYS A 43 5.21 -4.47 -9.33
C LYS A 43 4.50 -3.87 -8.12
N SER A 44 4.36 -4.65 -7.04
CA SER A 44 3.76 -4.19 -5.79
C SER A 44 4.78 -3.93 -4.70
N PHE A 45 4.45 -2.95 -3.85
CA PHE A 45 5.19 -2.60 -2.66
C PHE A 45 4.24 -2.54 -1.47
N GLY A 46 4.72 -2.92 -0.29
CA GLY A 46 3.92 -2.99 0.92
C GLY A 46 4.37 -2.02 2.00
N TYR A 47 3.40 -1.48 2.74
CA TYR A 47 3.63 -0.67 3.92
C TYR A 47 2.54 -0.98 4.95
N VAL A 48 2.92 -1.29 6.18
CA VAL A 48 1.99 -1.62 7.27
C VAL A 48 2.25 -0.69 8.44
N THR A 49 1.22 0.04 8.85
CA THR A 49 1.32 0.95 9.99
C THR A 49 1.41 0.18 11.31
N ASN A 50 1.83 0.86 12.37
CA ASN A 50 1.74 0.33 13.74
C ASN A 50 0.29 0.05 14.19
N THR A 51 -0.70 0.66 13.54
CA THR A 51 -2.14 0.39 13.73
C THR A 51 -2.67 -0.74 12.83
N ASN A 52 -1.79 -1.52 12.21
CA ASN A 52 -2.10 -2.63 11.29
C ASN A 52 -2.92 -2.22 10.05
N VAL A 53 -2.79 -0.98 9.60
CA VAL A 53 -3.34 -0.54 8.30
C VAL A 53 -2.37 -0.96 7.20
N LYS A 54 -2.84 -1.79 6.27
CA LYS A 54 -2.08 -2.29 5.12
C LYS A 54 -2.26 -1.33 3.95
N MET A 55 -1.16 -0.75 3.47
CA MET A 55 -1.11 0.10 2.28
C MET A 55 -0.30 -0.61 1.19
N VAL A 56 -0.86 -0.70 0.00
CA VAL A 56 -0.23 -1.35 -1.15
C VAL A 56 -0.12 -0.34 -2.29
N LEU A 57 1.06 -0.26 -2.89
CA LEU A 57 1.31 0.54 -4.10
C LEU A 57 1.59 -0.42 -5.25
N ILE A 58 0.84 -0.30 -6.35
CA ILE A 58 1.04 -1.07 -7.58
C ILE A 58 1.52 -0.10 -8.67
N ALA A 59 2.66 -0.40 -9.26
CA ALA A 59 3.24 0.37 -10.36
C ALA A 59 3.40 -0.50 -11.61
N GLU A 60 3.21 0.08 -12.79
CA GLU A 60 3.50 -0.59 -14.06
C GLU A 60 5.02 -0.66 -14.29
N VAL A 61 5.52 -1.84 -14.67
CA VAL A 61 6.96 -2.11 -14.83
C VAL A 61 7.59 -1.27 -15.96
N GLY A 62 6.78 -0.86 -16.94
CA GLY A 62 7.22 -0.03 -18.08
C GLY A 62 7.50 1.44 -17.76
N ASN A 63 7.04 1.94 -16.59
CA ASN A 63 7.34 3.30 -16.14
C ASN A 63 8.58 3.28 -15.22
N SER A 64 9.70 3.69 -15.81
CA SER A 64 11.02 4.03 -15.23
C SER A 64 11.22 3.92 -13.70
N THR A 65 12.26 3.17 -13.31
CA THR A 65 13.09 3.29 -12.08
C THR A 65 12.43 3.91 -10.83
N LEU A 66 11.31 3.36 -10.36
CA LEU A 66 10.85 3.62 -8.99
C LEU A 66 11.89 3.05 -8.02
N LYS A 67 12.68 3.93 -7.42
CA LYS A 67 13.64 3.55 -6.38
C LYS A 67 12.90 3.36 -5.07
N ASP A 68 13.42 2.48 -4.23
CA ASP A 68 12.85 2.21 -2.90
C ASP A 68 12.70 3.48 -2.05
N GLN A 69 13.59 4.46 -2.19
CA GLN A 69 13.51 5.74 -1.47
C GLN A 69 12.29 6.57 -1.89
N ASP A 70 11.93 6.56 -3.17
CA ASP A 70 10.77 7.28 -3.69
C ASP A 70 9.49 6.61 -3.19
N VAL A 71 9.43 5.27 -3.26
CA VAL A 71 8.32 4.47 -2.76
C VAL A 71 8.09 4.69 -1.27
N ARG A 72 9.16 4.66 -0.47
CA ARG A 72 9.11 5.00 0.97
C ARG A 72 8.55 6.40 1.22
N SER A 73 8.93 7.37 0.38
CA SER A 73 8.46 8.75 0.51
C SER A 73 6.97 8.88 0.14
N ILE A 74 6.51 8.15 -0.88
CA ILE A 74 5.09 8.06 -1.25
C ILE A 74 4.28 7.48 -0.08
N PHE A 75 4.73 6.35 0.49
CA PHE A 75 4.03 5.73 1.63
C PHE A 75 3.98 6.65 2.85
N LYS A 76 5.07 7.35 3.18
CA LYS A 76 5.06 8.34 4.28
C LYS A 76 4.02 9.45 4.05
N ARG A 77 3.95 9.98 2.83
CA ARG A 77 2.95 11.01 2.47
C ARG A 77 1.53 10.45 2.55
N LEU A 78 1.31 9.23 2.03
CA LEU A 78 0.02 8.55 2.08
C LEU A 78 -0.43 8.28 3.51
N HIS A 79 0.47 7.80 4.37
CA HIS A 79 0.21 7.59 5.80
C HIS A 79 -0.17 8.90 6.49
N ASN A 80 0.58 9.99 6.26
CA ASN A 80 0.24 11.30 6.84
C ASN A 80 -1.13 11.81 6.37
N ALA A 81 -1.46 11.62 5.08
CA ALA A 81 -2.77 12.00 4.55
C ALA A 81 -3.90 11.15 5.16
N TYR A 82 -3.69 9.83 5.27
CA TYR A 82 -4.61 8.91 5.93
C TYR A 82 -4.84 9.29 7.40
N TYR A 83 -3.77 9.58 8.14
CA TYR A 83 -3.83 10.05 9.53
C TYR A 83 -4.60 11.37 9.67
N SER A 84 -4.33 12.33 8.78
CA SER A 84 -5.05 13.61 8.76
C SER A 84 -6.55 13.42 8.51
N ALA A 85 -6.91 12.53 7.57
CA ALA A 85 -8.30 12.19 7.31
C ALA A 85 -8.98 11.50 8.50
N LEU A 86 -8.30 10.58 9.18
CA LEU A 86 -8.80 9.94 10.41
C LEU A 86 -8.97 10.92 11.58
N SER A 87 -8.15 11.97 11.62
CA SER A 87 -8.21 13.01 12.66
C SER A 87 -9.41 13.96 12.50
N ASN A 88 -10.17 13.83 11.41
CA ASN A 88 -11.41 14.56 11.23
C ASN A 88 -12.49 13.99 12.19
N PRO A 89 -13.04 14.79 13.11
CA PRO A 89 -14.03 14.30 14.09
C PRO A 89 -15.35 13.85 13.46
N PHE A 90 -15.59 14.19 12.19
CA PHE A 90 -16.77 13.74 11.43
C PHE A 90 -16.50 12.49 10.58
N TYR A 91 -15.27 11.98 10.58
CA TYR A 91 -14.96 10.74 9.88
C TYR A 91 -15.45 9.53 10.68
N VAL A 92 -16.15 8.62 10.01
CA VAL A 92 -16.62 7.37 10.60
C VAL A 92 -15.61 6.26 10.27
N PRO A 93 -14.96 5.64 11.27
CA PRO A 93 -14.06 4.52 11.04
C PRO A 93 -14.72 3.39 10.24
N GLY A 94 -13.98 2.81 9.30
CA GLY A 94 -14.46 1.73 8.43
C GLY A 94 -15.27 2.18 7.21
N GLN A 95 -15.67 3.45 7.12
CA GLN A 95 -16.24 3.97 5.88
C GLN A 95 -15.16 4.22 4.83
N MET A 96 -15.51 4.06 3.56
CA MET A 96 -14.62 4.46 2.47
C MET A 96 -14.35 5.96 2.55
N MET A 97 -13.07 6.34 2.61
CA MET A 97 -12.67 7.74 2.58
C MET A 97 -13.09 8.37 1.24
N LYS A 98 -13.87 9.44 1.32
CA LYS A 98 -14.24 10.27 0.17
C LYS A 98 -13.71 11.68 0.43
N SER A 99 -12.87 12.18 -0.47
CA SER A 99 -12.43 13.58 -0.46
C SER A 99 -12.73 14.20 -1.82
N ARG A 100 -13.24 15.44 -1.81
CA ARG A 100 -13.47 16.23 -3.04
C ARG A 100 -12.21 16.95 -3.53
N PHE A 101 -11.15 17.00 -2.71
CA PHE A 101 -9.93 17.78 -2.94
C PHE A 101 -8.67 16.92 -2.83
N VAL A 102 -8.70 15.77 -3.50
CA VAL A 102 -7.49 15.13 -4.03
C VAL A 102 -7.63 15.07 -5.53
#